data_AF-V5IAF2-F1
#
_entry.id   AF-V5IAF2-F1
#
_cell.length_a   1.000
_cell.length_b   1.000
_cell.length_c   1.000
_cell.angle_alpha   90.00
_cell.angle_beta   90.00
_cell.angle_gamma   90.00
#
_symmetry.space_group_name_H-M   'P 1'
#
loop_
_entity.id
_entity.type
_entity.pdbx_description
1 polymer ?
#
loop_
_entity_poly.entity_id
_entity_poly.type
_entity_poly.pdbx_seq_one_letter_code
_entity_poly.pdbx_strand_id
1 'polypeptide(L)'
;LGIDDPVTRDSYKSDNQYYRSLAKQISDFLLSHVEEMGGMMALTDVFCRVNRARSLELLSPEDILNACRVMESLGLPLKLYEFSSGVKVLELSTLDNESVAESTAILIEDQNSLSAEELSQQLGISVTLAKERLLTAEKYGKCCRDDSIEGLRF
;
A
#
# COMPACT_ATOMS: atom_id res chain seq x y z
N LEU A 1 19.84 4.61 -5.48
CA LEU A 1 18.72 5.21 -6.25
C LEU A 1 17.98 6.14 -5.32
N GLY A 2 18.11 7.44 -5.54
CA GLY A 2 17.33 8.50 -4.87
C GLY A 2 16.45 9.20 -5.89
N ILE A 3 15.65 10.16 -5.46
CA ILE A 3 14.92 11.04 -6.37
C ILE A 3 15.83 12.23 -6.67
N ASP A 4 16.46 12.24 -7.84
CA ASP A 4 17.51 13.21 -8.18
C ASP A 4 16.98 14.62 -8.49
N ASP A 5 15.71 14.76 -8.91
CA ASP A 5 15.04 16.04 -9.17
C ASP A 5 13.63 16.04 -8.54
N PRO A 6 13.51 16.33 -7.23
CA PRO A 6 12.25 16.25 -6.51
C PRO A 6 11.25 17.32 -6.97
N VAL A 7 9.98 16.94 -7.08
CA VAL A 7 8.90 17.92 -7.33
C VAL A 7 8.77 18.82 -6.09
N THR A 8 9.07 20.11 -6.23
CA THR A 8 8.97 21.12 -5.16
C THR A 8 7.73 21.98 -5.31
N ARG A 9 7.14 22.39 -4.19
CA ARG A 9 5.91 23.22 -4.19
C ARG A 9 6.14 24.60 -4.81
N ASP A 10 7.30 25.21 -4.55
CA ASP A 10 7.66 26.56 -5.00
C ASP A 10 7.79 26.68 -6.53
N SER A 11 7.96 25.55 -7.22
CA SER A 11 8.09 25.50 -8.67
C SER A 11 6.74 25.58 -9.40
N TYR A 12 5.61 25.52 -8.68
CA TYR A 12 4.27 25.50 -9.26
C TYR A 12 3.42 26.68 -8.78
N LYS A 13 2.64 27.26 -9.71
CA LYS A 13 1.69 28.35 -9.41
C LYS A 13 0.32 27.87 -8.90
N SER A 14 0.07 26.56 -8.97
CA SER A 14 -1.21 25.95 -8.57
C SER A 14 -0.96 24.61 -7.89
N ASP A 15 -1.60 24.43 -6.73
CA ASP A 15 -1.55 23.18 -5.96
C ASP A 15 -2.01 21.96 -6.80
N ASN A 16 -2.94 22.14 -7.74
CA ASN A 16 -3.41 21.05 -8.60
C ASN A 16 -2.29 20.55 -9.53
N GLN A 17 -1.50 21.46 -10.12
CA GLN A 17 -0.37 21.07 -10.98
C GLN A 17 0.77 20.44 -10.17
N TYR A 18 0.99 20.95 -8.95
CA TYR A 18 1.94 20.37 -8.00
C TYR A 18 1.56 18.92 -7.67
N TYR A 19 0.33 18.65 -7.21
CA TYR A 19 -0.09 17.30 -6.84
C TYR A 19 -0.11 16.33 -8.02
N ARG A 20 -0.44 16.79 -9.23
CA ARG A 20 -0.38 15.95 -10.44
C ARG A 20 1.05 15.54 -10.79
N SER A 21 2.00 16.46 -10.66
CA SER A 21 3.41 16.18 -10.96
C SER A 21 4.02 15.30 -9.87
N LEU A 22 3.68 15.57 -8.61
CA LEU A 22 4.10 14.76 -7.48
C LEU A 22 3.54 13.33 -7.56
N ALA A 23 2.29 13.17 -7.97
CA ALA A 23 1.66 11.85 -8.19
C ALA A 23 2.43 11.01 -9.20
N LYS A 24 2.85 11.60 -10.33
CA LYS A 24 3.66 10.91 -11.34
C LYS A 24 5.01 10.50 -10.77
N GLN A 25 5.72 11.42 -10.10
CA GLN A 25 7.01 11.12 -9.48
C GLN A 25 6.92 10.00 -8.45
N ILE A 26 5.93 10.03 -7.56
CA ILE A 26 5.72 8.98 -6.55
C ILE A 26 5.38 7.65 -7.24
N SER A 27 4.52 7.68 -8.26
CA SER A 27 4.14 6.48 -9.01
C SER A 27 5.36 5.84 -9.69
N ASP A 28 6.15 6.62 -10.42
CA ASP A 28 7.32 6.13 -11.15
C ASP A 28 8.38 5.56 -10.19
N PHE A 29 8.58 6.20 -9.03
CA PHE A 29 9.54 5.76 -8.03
C PHE A 29 9.12 4.48 -7.30
N LEU A 30 7.82 4.33 -7.01
CA LEU A 30 7.32 3.23 -6.17
C LEU A 30 6.81 2.04 -6.95
N LEU A 31 6.55 2.14 -8.26
CA LEU A 31 5.92 1.08 -9.04
C LEU A 31 6.62 -0.28 -8.84
N SER A 32 7.92 -0.36 -9.10
CA SER A 32 8.68 -1.63 -8.95
C SER A 32 8.65 -2.15 -7.51
N HIS A 33 8.75 -1.26 -6.53
CA HIS A 33 8.72 -1.64 -5.11
C HIS A 33 7.35 -2.17 -4.68
N VAL A 34 6.26 -1.62 -5.23
CA VAL A 34 4.91 -2.09 -4.96
C VAL A 34 4.68 -3.45 -5.63
N GLU A 35 5.16 -3.65 -6.87
CA GLU A 35 5.10 -4.94 -7.57
C GLU A 35 5.87 -6.03 -6.80
N GLU A 36 7.08 -5.75 -6.35
CA GLU A 36 7.92 -6.68 -5.57
C GLU A 36 7.30 -7.06 -4.21
N MET A 37 6.48 -6.18 -3.61
CA MET A 37 5.82 -6.45 -2.32
C MET A 37 4.40 -7.03 -2.47
N GLY A 38 4.06 -7.57 -3.65
CA GLY A 38 2.78 -8.23 -3.88
C GLY A 38 1.63 -7.28 -4.17
N GLY A 39 1.93 -6.10 -4.74
CA GLY A 39 0.96 -5.21 -5.36
C GLY A 39 0.36 -4.14 -4.45
N MET A 40 0.77 -4.06 -3.17
CA MET A 40 0.28 -3.03 -2.24
C MET A 40 1.33 -2.61 -1.21
N MET A 41 1.24 -1.36 -0.77
CA MET A 41 2.14 -0.75 0.22
C MET A 41 1.35 0.18 1.14
N ALA A 42 1.58 0.11 2.46
CA ALA A 42 0.94 1.03 3.39
C ALA A 42 1.35 2.48 3.12
N LEU A 43 0.41 3.43 3.22
CA LEU A 43 0.70 4.84 2.94
C LEU A 43 1.76 5.43 3.89
N THR A 44 1.89 4.87 5.10
CA THR A 44 2.98 5.19 6.03
C THR A 44 4.35 4.77 5.48
N ASP A 45 4.43 3.61 4.82
CA ASP A 45 5.66 3.11 4.22
C ASP A 45 6.00 3.88 2.95
N VAL A 46 4.98 4.25 2.15
CA VAL A 46 5.09 5.20 1.03
C VAL A 46 5.74 6.50 1.52
N PHE A 47 5.22 7.08 2.60
CA PHE A 47 5.75 8.32 3.17
C PHE A 47 7.22 8.20 3.56
N CYS A 48 7.56 7.14 4.31
CA CYS A 48 8.93 6.89 4.74
C CYS A 48 9.88 6.67 3.55
N ARG A 49 9.47 5.88 2.55
CA ARG A 49 10.31 5.55 1.38
C ARG A 49 10.56 6.77 0.51
N VAL A 50 9.53 7.55 0.19
CA VAL A 50 9.66 8.75 -0.64
C VAL A 50 10.55 9.79 0.05
N ASN A 51 10.29 10.09 1.32
CA ASN A 51 11.08 11.08 2.06
C ASN A 51 12.53 10.63 2.28
N ARG A 52 12.76 9.34 2.52
CA ARG A 52 14.12 8.78 2.58
C ARG A 52 14.85 8.89 1.25
N ALA A 53 14.15 8.77 0.12
CA ALA A 53 14.74 8.89 -1.21
C ALA A 53 15.04 10.33 -1.63
N ARG A 54 14.26 11.32 -1.15
CA ARG A 54 14.47 12.75 -1.44
C ARG A 54 15.64 13.36 -0.66
N SER A 55 15.93 12.86 0.56
CA SER A 55 16.99 13.33 1.48
C SER A 55 16.84 14.78 1.97
N LEU A 56 16.55 15.72 1.07
CA LEU A 56 16.20 17.12 1.31
C LEU A 56 14.79 17.39 0.73
N GLU A 57 14.20 18.54 1.05
CA GLU A 57 12.88 18.95 0.52
C GLU A 57 11.78 17.90 0.78
N LEU A 58 11.65 17.53 2.06
CA LEU A 58 10.71 16.52 2.53
C LEU A 58 9.26 16.92 2.27
N LEU A 59 8.45 15.92 1.98
CA LEU A 59 7.01 16.05 1.79
C LEU A 59 6.29 15.90 3.12
N SER A 60 5.24 16.70 3.31
CA SER A 60 4.30 16.49 4.41
C SER A 60 3.42 15.24 4.16
N PRO A 61 2.82 14.64 5.21
CA PRO A 61 1.85 13.55 5.03
C PRO A 61 0.67 13.94 4.15
N GLU A 62 0.23 15.20 4.24
CA GLU A 62 -0.86 15.75 3.43
C GLU A 62 -0.49 15.84 1.95
N ASP A 63 0.76 16.20 1.64
CA ASP A 63 1.22 16.28 0.26
C ASP A 63 1.22 14.92 -0.43
N ILE A 64 1.71 13.89 0.26
CA ILE A 64 1.70 12.51 -0.24
C ILE A 64 0.26 12.02 -0.40
N LEU A 65 -0.60 12.24 0.59
CA LEU A 65 -2.00 11.84 0.50
C LEU A 65 -2.72 12.51 -0.68
N ASN A 66 -2.55 13.82 -0.86
CA ASN A 66 -3.18 14.57 -1.95
C ASN A 66 -2.63 14.18 -3.32
N ALA A 67 -1.33 13.87 -3.42
CA ALA A 67 -0.74 13.30 -4.64
C ALA A 67 -1.33 11.92 -4.94
N CYS A 68 -1.41 11.02 -3.95
CA CYS A 68 -1.98 9.69 -4.14
C CYS A 68 -3.46 9.72 -4.57
N ARG A 69 -4.25 10.67 -4.05
CA ARG A 69 -5.68 10.85 -4.42
C ARG A 69 -5.91 11.14 -5.90
N VAL A 70 -4.98 11.85 -6.54
CA VAL A 70 -5.16 12.22 -7.96
C VAL A 70 -4.65 11.14 -8.93
N MET A 71 -3.97 10.10 -8.44
CA MET A 71 -3.33 9.09 -9.29
C MET A 71 -4.32 8.35 -10.20
N GLU A 72 -5.46 7.94 -9.66
CA GLU A 72 -6.50 7.24 -10.42
C GLU A 72 -7.06 8.13 -11.54
N SER A 73 -7.34 9.41 -11.24
CA SER A 73 -7.82 10.38 -12.23
C SER A 73 -6.81 10.68 -13.36
N LEU A 74 -5.53 10.39 -13.11
CA LEU A 74 -4.45 10.54 -14.08
C LEU A 74 -4.18 9.25 -14.87
N GLY A 75 -4.86 8.14 -14.56
CA GLY A 75 -4.62 6.84 -15.18
C GLY A 75 -3.24 6.26 -14.86
N LEU A 76 -2.70 6.56 -13.68
CA LEU A 76 -1.41 6.03 -13.24
C LEU A 76 -1.54 4.54 -12.84
N PRO A 77 -0.44 3.77 -12.91
CA PRO A 77 -0.47 2.35 -12.60
C PRO A 77 -0.71 2.05 -11.11
N LEU A 78 -0.57 3.05 -10.23
CA LEU A 78 -0.88 2.97 -8.80
C LEU A 78 -2.11 3.79 -8.45
N LYS A 79 -2.89 3.33 -7.46
CA LYS A 79 -4.07 4.03 -6.93
C LYS A 79 -4.10 3.99 -5.41
N LEU A 80 -4.73 5.00 -4.80
CA LEU A 80 -4.99 5.03 -3.37
C LEU A 80 -6.20 4.15 -3.06
N TYR A 81 -6.05 3.21 -2.13
CA TYR A 81 -7.13 2.40 -1.60
C TYR A 81 -7.26 2.60 -0.08
N GLU A 82 -8.49 2.53 0.43
CA GLU A 82 -8.80 2.65 1.85
C GLU A 82 -9.63 1.45 2.30
N PHE A 83 -9.07 0.68 3.22
CA PHE A 83 -9.78 -0.43 3.87
C PHE A 83 -10.90 0.09 4.77
N SER A 84 -11.87 -0.75 5.12
CA SER A 84 -12.96 -0.40 6.03
C SER A 84 -12.49 -0.02 7.44
N SER A 85 -11.27 -0.41 7.82
CA SER A 85 -10.62 0.02 9.07
C SER A 85 -10.10 1.46 9.03
N GLY A 86 -10.07 2.09 7.85
CA GLY A 86 -9.47 3.41 7.60
C GLY A 86 -7.99 3.36 7.23
N VAL A 87 -7.38 2.16 7.20
CA VAL A 87 -6.00 1.96 6.73
C VAL A 87 -5.93 2.32 5.24
N LYS A 88 -5.00 3.21 4.90
CA LYS A 88 -4.77 3.66 3.52
C LYS A 88 -3.53 3.00 2.96
N VAL A 89 -3.65 2.51 1.73
CA VAL A 89 -2.57 1.85 1.00
C VAL A 89 -2.47 2.40 -0.41
N LEU A 90 -1.29 2.30 -0.97
CA LEU A 90 -1.04 2.49 -2.39
C LEU A 90 -0.94 1.11 -3.02
N GLU A 91 -1.80 0.81 -3.99
CA GLU A 91 -1.86 -0.49 -4.66
C GLU A 91 -1.81 -0.35 -6.18
N LEU A 92 -1.50 -1.45 -6.87
CA LEU A 92 -1.60 -1.51 -8.32
C LEU A 92 -3.05 -1.27 -8.75
N SER A 93 -3.22 -0.47 -9.80
CA SER A 93 -4.52 -0.19 -10.40
C SER A 93 -5.24 -1.47 -10.87
N THR A 94 -4.46 -2.46 -11.31
CA THR A 94 -4.90 -3.78 -11.76
C THR A 94 -5.17 -4.76 -10.61
N LEU A 95 -4.81 -4.41 -9.37
CA LEU A 95 -5.06 -5.28 -8.22
C LEU A 95 -6.54 -5.24 -7.87
N ASP A 96 -7.09 -6.42 -7.68
CA ASP A 96 -8.46 -6.62 -7.22
C ASP A 96 -8.46 -7.36 -5.87
N ASN A 97 -9.47 -7.06 -5.05
CA ASN A 97 -9.56 -7.59 -3.70
C ASN A 97 -9.85 -9.10 -3.66
N GLU A 98 -10.45 -9.67 -4.72
CA GLU A 98 -10.77 -11.09 -4.78
C GLU A 98 -9.50 -11.92 -5.03
N SER A 99 -8.63 -11.48 -5.94
CA SER A 99 -7.29 -12.01 -6.20
C SER A 99 -6.40 -11.89 -4.96
N VAL A 100 -6.49 -10.78 -4.21
CA VAL A 100 -5.79 -10.65 -2.91
C VAL A 100 -6.31 -11.67 -1.91
N ALA A 101 -7.63 -11.86 -1.82
CA ALA A 101 -8.26 -12.86 -0.96
C ALA A 101 -7.82 -14.29 -1.33
N GLU A 102 -7.79 -14.63 -2.62
CA GLU A 102 -7.38 -15.94 -3.12
C GLU A 102 -5.90 -16.22 -2.85
N SER A 103 -5.02 -15.27 -3.17
CA SER A 103 -3.59 -15.42 -2.89
C SER A 103 -3.31 -15.56 -1.39
N THR A 104 -4.05 -14.84 -0.54
CA THR A 104 -3.92 -14.98 0.91
C THR A 104 -4.46 -16.33 1.40
N ALA A 105 -5.56 -16.85 0.84
CA ALA A 105 -6.10 -18.15 1.19
C ALA A 105 -5.12 -19.29 0.85
N ILE A 106 -4.44 -19.23 -0.30
CA ILE A 106 -3.40 -20.21 -0.67
C ILE A 106 -2.29 -20.25 0.38
N LEU A 107 -1.86 -19.09 0.90
CA LEU A 107 -0.82 -19.03 1.94
C LEU A 107 -1.30 -19.63 3.27
N ILE A 108 -2.57 -19.43 3.62
CA ILE A 108 -3.19 -20.05 4.80
C ILE A 108 -3.20 -21.57 4.64
N GLU A 109 -3.64 -22.08 3.49
CA GLU A 109 -3.68 -23.51 3.19
C GLU A 109 -2.28 -24.15 3.24
N ASP A 110 -1.27 -23.49 2.69
CA ASP A 110 0.12 -23.96 2.70
C ASP A 110 0.71 -24.11 4.13
N GLN A 111 0.23 -23.32 5.08
CA GLN A 111 0.68 -23.32 6.48
C GLN A 111 -0.36 -23.93 7.44
N ASN A 112 -1.46 -24.48 6.92
CA ASN A 112 -2.68 -24.88 7.61
C ASN A 112 -3.44 -23.77 8.36
N SER A 113 -2.74 -22.79 8.94
CA SER A 113 -3.32 -21.60 9.57
C SER A 113 -2.27 -20.50 9.67
N LEU A 114 -2.69 -19.24 9.64
CA LEU A 114 -1.77 -18.10 9.81
C LEU A 114 -2.31 -17.04 10.77
N SER A 115 -1.42 -16.50 11.60
CA SER A 115 -1.64 -15.22 12.29
C SER A 115 -1.25 -14.03 11.41
N ALA A 116 -1.67 -12.82 11.79
CA ALA A 116 -1.28 -11.60 11.09
C ALA A 116 0.25 -11.37 11.13
N GLU A 117 0.91 -11.74 12.22
CA GLU A 117 2.36 -11.64 12.39
C GLU A 117 3.11 -12.62 11.49
N GLU A 118 2.63 -13.87 11.38
CA GLU A 118 3.24 -14.89 10.51
C GLU A 118 3.10 -14.51 9.04
N LEU A 119 1.90 -14.10 8.61
CA LEU A 119 1.67 -13.63 7.25
C LEU A 119 2.53 -12.38 6.94
N SER A 120 2.65 -11.46 7.90
CA SER A 120 3.50 -10.27 7.78
C SER A 120 4.96 -10.63 7.51
N GLN A 121 5.51 -11.60 8.25
CA GLN A 121 6.88 -12.07 8.07
C GLN A 121 7.06 -12.76 6.71
N GLN A 122 6.09 -13.58 6.29
CA GLN A 122 6.15 -14.32 5.04
C GLN A 122 6.11 -13.40 3.81
N LEU A 123 5.29 -12.35 3.86
CA LEU A 123 5.12 -11.41 2.75
C LEU A 123 6.04 -10.19 2.82
N GLY A 124 6.72 -9.96 3.95
CA GLY A 124 7.55 -8.76 4.15
C GLY A 124 6.73 -7.46 4.20
N ILE A 125 5.47 -7.52 4.62
CA ILE A 125 4.56 -6.38 4.76
C ILE A 125 4.31 -6.06 6.23
N SER A 126 3.74 -4.89 6.53
CA SER A 126 3.38 -4.55 7.92
C SER A 126 2.29 -5.49 8.47
N VAL A 127 2.31 -5.73 9.79
CA VAL A 127 1.30 -6.55 10.48
C VAL A 127 -0.11 -6.01 10.27
N THR A 128 -0.26 -4.68 10.22
CA THR A 128 -1.54 -4.02 9.91
C THR A 128 -2.05 -4.43 8.54
N LEU A 129 -1.20 -4.39 7.50
CA LEU A 129 -1.60 -4.77 6.15
C LEU A 129 -1.86 -6.28 6.03
N ALA A 130 -1.04 -7.11 6.67
CA ALA A 130 -1.27 -8.55 6.73
C ALA A 130 -2.64 -8.87 7.36
N LYS A 131 -2.99 -8.19 8.45
CA LYS A 131 -4.31 -8.33 9.07
C LYS A 131 -5.45 -7.92 8.12
N GLU A 132 -5.32 -6.81 7.39
CA GLU A 132 -6.33 -6.40 6.41
C GLU A 132 -6.50 -7.43 5.29
N ARG A 133 -5.41 -8.07 4.85
CA ARG A 133 -5.47 -9.16 3.84
C ARG A 133 -6.20 -10.40 4.38
N LEU A 134 -5.92 -10.82 5.61
CA LEU A 134 -6.61 -11.95 6.25
C LEU A 134 -8.12 -11.67 6.41
N LEU A 135 -8.47 -10.47 6.89
CA LEU A 135 -9.86 -10.03 7.00
C LEU A 135 -10.55 -9.92 5.63
N THR A 136 -9.79 -9.55 4.59
CA THR A 136 -10.30 -9.54 3.22
C THR A 136 -10.58 -10.97 2.76
N ALA A 137 -9.67 -11.91 2.96
CA ALA A 137 -9.88 -13.32 2.63
C ALA A 137 -11.12 -13.90 3.32
N GLU A 138 -11.30 -13.61 4.62
CA GLU A 138 -12.49 -14.00 5.38
C GLU A 138 -13.76 -13.36 4.81
N LYS A 139 -13.73 -12.06 4.49
CA LYS A 139 -14.89 -11.33 3.92
C LYS A 139 -15.36 -11.92 2.59
N TYR A 140 -14.44 -12.45 1.78
CA TYR A 140 -14.74 -13.15 0.54
C TYR A 140 -15.07 -14.65 0.75
N GLY A 141 -15.15 -15.11 2.01
CA GLY A 141 -15.48 -16.49 2.36
C GLY A 141 -14.39 -17.50 2.01
N LYS A 142 -13.14 -17.07 1.88
CA LYS A 142 -12.00 -17.92 1.50
C LYS A 142 -11.31 -18.56 2.70
N CYS A 143 -11.46 -17.99 3.91
CA CYS A 143 -10.97 -18.57 5.16
C CYS A 143 -11.94 -18.29 6.32
N CYS A 144 -11.68 -18.91 7.48
CA CYS A 144 -12.46 -18.75 8.70
C CYS A 144 -11.53 -18.31 9.82
N ARG A 145 -12.00 -17.43 10.72
CA ARG A 145 -11.22 -17.09 11.91
C ARG A 145 -11.28 -18.20 12.97
N ASP A 146 -10.15 -18.42 13.64
CA ASP A 146 -10.04 -19.12 14.92
C ASP A 146 -9.60 -18.13 15.99
N ASP A 147 -10.50 -17.79 16.91
CA ASP A 147 -10.28 -16.81 17.97
C ASP A 147 -10.25 -17.53 19.32
N SER A 148 -9.04 -17.62 19.89
CA SER A 148 -8.79 -18.34 21.13
C SER A 148 -7.92 -17.51 22.09
N ILE A 149 -7.65 -18.06 23.28
CA ILE A 149 -6.71 -17.44 24.23
C ILE A 149 -5.28 -17.35 23.67
N GLU A 150 -4.95 -18.16 22.66
CA GLU A 150 -3.64 -18.18 22.01
C GLU A 150 -3.52 -17.07 20.96
N GLY A 151 -4.64 -16.45 20.55
CA GLY A 151 -4.69 -15.35 19.61
C GLY A 151 -5.70 -15.57 18.49
N LEU A 152 -5.68 -14.65 17.52
CA LEU A 152 -6.51 -14.70 16.32
C LEU A 152 -5.71 -15.30 15.16
N ARG A 153 -6.19 -16.43 14.65
CA ARG A 153 -5.67 -17.11 13.45
C ARG A 153 -6.76 -17.20 12.38
N PHE A 154 -6.34 -17.49 11.16
CA PHE A 154 -7.20 -17.69 9.99
C PHE A 154 -6.79 -18.94 9.23
#